data_AF-A0A971XEE0-F1
#
_entry.id   AF-A0A971XEE0-F1
#
_cell.length_a   1.000
_cell.length_b   1.000
_cell.length_c   1.000
_cell.angle_alpha   90.00
_cell.angle_beta   90.00
_cell.angle_gamma   90.00
#
_symmetry.space_group_name_H-M   'P 1'
#
loop_
_entity.id
_entity.type
_entity.pdbx_description
1 polymer ?
#
loop_
_entity_poly.entity_id
_entity_poly.type
_entity_poly.pdbx_seq_one_letter_code
_entity_poly.pdbx_strand_id
1 'polypeptide(L)'
;MKKLFFVFLIFICVGALSAQEPMMSFDKTSHDFGKIKMTEKVSVDFTIKNIGKTPLFLSEPRSTCGCTVASYPKEPIMPGQSSKITVTFEPEKEGPFTKQITIFSNAENSPVTLIIKGEVIK
;
A
#
# COMPACT_ATOMS: atom_id res chain seq x y z
N MET A 1 16.61 65.22 -23.28
CA MET A 1 17.50 64.34 -22.48
C MET A 1 16.88 64.10 -21.11
N LYS A 2 16.31 62.91 -20.89
CA LYS A 2 16.28 62.18 -19.61
C LYS A 2 15.64 60.81 -19.91
N LYS A 3 16.52 59.81 -19.93
CA LYS A 3 16.28 58.41 -20.29
C LYS A 3 15.40 57.75 -19.20
N LEU A 4 14.43 56.92 -19.58
CA LEU A 4 14.46 55.44 -19.51
C LEU A 4 14.66 54.88 -18.08
N PHE A 5 13.68 54.11 -17.60
CA PHE A 5 13.77 52.83 -16.85
C PHE A 5 12.36 52.56 -16.26
N PHE A 6 11.46 51.82 -16.92
CA PHE A 6 11.39 50.37 -17.14
C PHE A 6 11.27 49.54 -15.83
N VAL A 7 10.17 48.76 -15.79
CA VAL A 7 9.85 47.59 -14.94
C VAL A 7 9.29 47.84 -13.55
N PHE A 8 7.95 47.84 -13.48
CA PHE A 8 7.22 47.45 -12.28
C PHE A 8 7.44 45.94 -12.07
N LEU A 9 8.17 45.61 -11.01
CA LEU A 9 8.53 44.26 -10.61
C LEU A 9 7.25 43.54 -10.16
N ILE A 10 6.55 42.88 -11.09
CA ILE A 10 5.50 41.91 -10.75
C ILE A 10 6.22 40.81 -9.98
N PHE A 11 6.02 40.84 -8.66
CA PHE A 11 6.44 39.81 -7.74
C PHE A 11 5.76 38.52 -8.17
N ILE A 12 6.51 37.68 -8.87
CA ILE A 12 6.15 36.32 -9.22
C ILE A 12 6.00 35.57 -7.90
N CYS A 13 4.77 35.51 -7.39
CA CYS A 13 4.41 34.53 -6.39
C CYS A 13 4.10 33.23 -7.15
N VAL A 14 5.16 32.58 -7.67
CA VAL A 14 5.08 31.15 -7.99
C VAL A 14 4.99 30.47 -6.62
N GLY A 15 3.78 30.42 -6.08
CA GLY A 15 3.47 29.49 -5.02
C GLY A 15 3.80 28.13 -5.59
N ALA A 16 4.85 27.49 -5.05
CA ALA A 16 5.11 26.10 -5.35
C ALA A 16 3.85 25.33 -4.98
N LEU A 17 3.06 24.96 -5.99
CA LEU A 17 2.00 23.98 -5.82
C LEU A 17 2.73 22.71 -5.44
N SER A 18 2.82 22.43 -4.13
CA SER A 18 3.26 21.14 -3.64
C SER A 18 2.32 20.11 -4.26
N ALA A 19 2.85 19.32 -5.20
CA ALA A 19 2.15 18.16 -5.71
C ALA A 19 1.85 17.27 -4.51
N GLN A 20 0.58 17.18 -4.13
CA GLN A 20 0.20 16.36 -2.99
C GLN A 20 0.10 14.92 -3.46
N GLU A 21 1.12 14.14 -3.11
CA GLU A 21 1.20 12.72 -3.45
C GLU A 21 0.17 11.90 -2.65
N PRO A 22 -0.26 10.72 -3.15
CA PRO A 22 -1.07 9.82 -2.36
C PRO A 22 -0.25 9.25 -1.22
N MET A 23 -0.92 8.86 -0.13
CA MET A 23 -0.26 8.24 1.01
C MET A 23 -1.12 7.09 1.52
N MET A 24 -0.49 5.92 1.69
CA MET A 24 -1.16 4.72 2.16
C MET A 24 -1.13 4.64 3.69
N SER A 25 -2.27 4.33 4.30
CA SER A 25 -2.37 3.92 5.70
C SER A 25 -3.03 2.56 5.77
N PHE A 26 -2.51 1.66 6.60
CA PHE A 26 -3.12 0.36 6.85
C PHE A 26 -3.66 0.28 8.28
N ASP A 27 -4.73 -0.48 8.48
CA ASP A 27 -5.24 -0.82 9.82
C ASP A 27 -4.23 -1.64 10.63
N LYS A 28 -3.50 -2.51 9.94
CA LYS A 28 -2.38 -3.31 10.45
C LYS A 28 -1.44 -3.65 9.30
N THR A 29 -0.19 -3.97 9.61
CA THR A 29 0.78 -4.46 8.62
C THR A 29 1.24 -5.88 8.91
N SER A 30 0.74 -6.50 9.99
CA SER A 30 1.03 -7.88 10.35
C SER A 30 -0.22 -8.61 10.84
N HIS A 31 -0.30 -9.90 10.52
CA HIS A 31 -1.29 -10.80 11.07
C HIS A 31 -0.67 -12.14 11.46
N ASP A 32 -1.09 -12.69 12.59
CA ASP A 32 -0.68 -14.01 13.07
C ASP A 32 -1.92 -14.91 13.07
N PHE A 33 -1.87 -15.97 12.26
CA PHE A 33 -2.93 -16.98 12.20
C PHE A 33 -2.86 -17.96 13.38
N GLY A 34 -1.81 -17.91 14.19
CA GLY A 34 -1.57 -18.90 15.24
C GLY A 34 -1.31 -20.27 14.64
N LYS A 35 -1.98 -21.29 15.18
CA LYS A 35 -1.88 -22.66 14.68
C LYS A 35 -2.99 -22.94 13.67
N ILE A 36 -2.61 -23.41 12.49
CA ILE A 36 -3.53 -23.76 11.41
C ILE A 36 -3.25 -25.18 10.93
N LYS A 37 -4.28 -25.88 10.45
CA LYS A 37 -4.12 -27.24 9.92
C LYS A 37 -3.58 -27.22 8.50
N MET A 38 -2.81 -28.24 8.12
CA MET A 38 -2.28 -28.37 6.76
C MET A 38 -3.37 -28.45 5.68
N THR A 39 -4.58 -28.89 6.04
CA THR A 39 -5.73 -28.97 5.12
C THR A 39 -6.54 -27.68 5.02
N GLU A 40 -6.19 -26.65 5.79
CA GLU A 40 -6.97 -25.42 5.92
C GLU A 40 -6.31 -24.26 5.17
N LYS A 41 -7.09 -23.58 4.33
CA LYS A 41 -6.70 -22.29 3.74
C LYS A 41 -7.20 -21.19 4.67
N VAL A 42 -6.32 -20.26 5.00
CA VAL A 42 -6.66 -19.12 5.87
C VAL A 42 -6.47 -17.80 5.13
N SER A 43 -7.33 -16.84 5.39
CA SER A 43 -7.33 -15.53 4.75
C SER A 43 -7.42 -14.41 5.77
N VAL A 44 -6.76 -13.29 5.48
CA VAL A 44 -6.86 -12.06 6.26
C VAL A 44 -7.03 -10.86 5.36
N ASP A 45 -7.93 -9.96 5.76
CA ASP A 45 -8.06 -8.64 5.16
C ASP A 45 -7.14 -7.64 5.87
N PHE A 46 -6.39 -6.90 5.06
CA PHE A 46 -5.71 -5.67 5.44
C PHE A 46 -6.47 -4.49 4.82
N THR A 47 -6.95 -3.58 5.65
CA THR A 47 -7.69 -2.41 5.18
C THR A 47 -6.70 -1.30 4.86
N ILE A 48 -6.64 -0.93 3.59
CA ILE A 48 -5.85 0.20 3.10
C ILE A 48 -6.73 1.45 2.99
N LYS A 49 -6.24 2.59 3.46
CA LYS A 49 -6.86 3.90 3.31
C LYS A 49 -5.92 4.85 2.59
N ASN A 50 -6.45 5.61 1.65
CA ASN A 50 -5.72 6.74 1.07
C ASN A 50 -5.86 7.95 1.99
N ILE A 51 -4.79 8.30 2.70
CA ILE A 51 -4.73 9.48 3.58
C ILE A 51 -4.06 10.69 2.90
N GLY A 52 -3.67 10.55 1.62
CA GLY A 52 -3.19 11.65 0.78
C GLY A 52 -4.34 12.44 0.16
N LYS A 53 -4.01 13.29 -0.83
CA LYS A 53 -4.98 14.20 -1.46
C LYS A 53 -5.18 13.97 -2.96
N THR A 54 -4.47 13.01 -3.55
CA THR A 54 -4.65 12.54 -4.93
C THR A 54 -5.05 11.06 -4.95
N PRO A 55 -5.66 10.56 -6.04
CA PRO A 55 -6.04 9.15 -6.15
C PRO A 55 -4.84 8.19 -6.00
N LEU A 56 -5.04 7.12 -5.24
CA LEU A 56 -4.06 6.07 -5.00
C LEU A 56 -4.29 4.88 -5.94
N PHE A 57 -3.27 4.51 -6.71
CA PHE A 57 -3.26 3.38 -7.61
C PHE A 57 -2.33 2.29 -7.08
N LEU A 58 -2.86 1.08 -6.91
CA LEU A 58 -2.04 -0.07 -6.55
C LEU A 58 -1.55 -0.79 -7.80
N SER A 59 -0.29 -1.17 -7.78
CA SER A 59 0.30 -2.13 -8.72
C SER A 59 0.11 -3.55 -8.19
N GLU A 60 0.34 -4.55 -9.04
CA GLU A 60 0.25 -5.95 -8.66
C GLU A 60 1.13 -6.27 -7.43
N PRO A 61 0.54 -6.77 -6.32
CA PRO A 61 1.29 -7.16 -5.14
C PRO A 61 2.27 -8.29 -5.44
N ARG A 62 3.46 -8.25 -4.83
CA ARG A 62 4.45 -9.33 -4.94
C ARG A 62 4.56 -10.09 -3.64
N SER A 63 4.38 -11.41 -3.71
CA SER A 63 4.57 -12.32 -2.58
C SER A 63 5.86 -13.12 -2.72
N THR A 64 6.41 -13.52 -1.58
CA THR A 64 7.67 -14.29 -1.49
C THR A 64 7.50 -15.78 -1.83
N CYS A 65 6.27 -16.30 -1.91
CA CYS A 65 5.96 -17.67 -2.35
C CYS A 65 4.65 -17.69 -3.16
N GLY A 66 4.51 -18.63 -4.09
CA GLY A 66 3.24 -18.88 -4.80
C GLY A 66 2.10 -19.34 -3.90
N CYS A 67 2.42 -19.77 -2.67
CA CYS A 67 1.50 -20.18 -1.62
C CYS A 67 0.70 -19.03 -0.98
N THR A 68 0.89 -17.80 -1.46
CA THR A 68 0.21 -16.61 -0.98
C THR A 68 -0.44 -15.86 -2.14
N VAL A 69 -1.77 -15.85 -2.15
CA VAL A 69 -2.57 -15.12 -3.14
C VAL A 69 -3.04 -13.81 -2.52
N ALA A 70 -2.80 -12.70 -3.20
CA ALA A 70 -3.29 -11.38 -2.80
C ALA A 70 -4.40 -10.93 -3.76
N SER A 71 -5.60 -10.68 -3.24
CA SER A 71 -6.64 -9.91 -3.94
C SER A 71 -6.50 -8.45 -3.55
N TYR A 72 -6.58 -7.55 -4.52
CA TYR A 72 -6.35 -6.11 -4.31
C TYR A 72 -7.27 -5.29 -5.23
N PRO A 73 -7.58 -4.03 -4.87
CA PRO A 73 -8.39 -3.16 -5.72
C PRO A 73 -7.64 -2.79 -7.01
N LYS A 74 -8.32 -2.95 -8.15
CA LYS A 74 -7.85 -2.50 -9.47
C LYS A 74 -8.26 -1.07 -9.79
N GLU A 75 -9.27 -0.56 -9.10
CA GLU A 75 -9.73 0.81 -9.20
C GLU A 75 -8.94 1.73 -8.25
N PRO A 76 -8.81 3.03 -8.59
CA PRO A 76 -8.16 3.99 -7.72
C PRO A 76 -8.90 4.15 -6.39
N ILE A 77 -8.14 4.18 -5.30
CA ILE A 77 -8.65 4.51 -3.97
C ILE A 77 -8.63 6.04 -3.84
N MET A 78 -9.81 6.66 -3.88
CA MET A 78 -9.95 8.12 -3.77
C MET A 78 -9.49 8.65 -2.40
N PRO A 79 -9.09 9.92 -2.28
CA PRO A 79 -8.72 10.52 -1.00
C PRO A 79 -9.77 10.30 0.09
N GLY A 80 -9.31 9.83 1.26
CA GLY A 80 -10.16 9.50 2.40
C GLY A 80 -10.90 8.16 2.31
N GLN A 81 -10.94 7.52 1.13
CA GLN A 81 -11.58 6.22 0.94
C GLN A 81 -10.67 5.08 1.38
N SER A 82 -11.31 3.95 1.72
CA SER A 82 -10.64 2.72 2.10
C SER A 82 -11.02 1.58 1.16
N SER A 83 -10.11 0.61 1.04
CA SER A 83 -10.32 -0.64 0.31
C SER A 83 -9.61 -1.77 1.06
N LYS A 84 -9.75 -3.00 0.57
CA LYS A 84 -9.21 -4.21 1.20
C LYS A 84 -8.19 -4.89 0.32
N ILE A 85 -7.12 -5.37 0.95
CA ILE A 85 -6.18 -6.33 0.38
C ILE A 85 -6.37 -7.63 1.14
N THR A 86 -6.87 -8.66 0.47
CA THR A 86 -7.07 -9.98 1.06
C THR A 86 -5.87 -10.85 0.75
N VAL A 87 -5.21 -11.34 1.79
CA VAL A 87 -4.07 -12.25 1.67
C VAL A 87 -4.53 -13.63 2.11
N THR A 88 -4.41 -14.62 1.22
CA THR A 88 -4.72 -16.02 1.50
C THR A 88 -3.45 -16.85 1.54
N PHE A 89 -3.31 -17.65 2.60
CA PHE A 89 -2.22 -18.62 2.77
C PHE A 89 -2.74 -20.03 2.59
N GLU A 90 -2.04 -20.80 1.76
CA GLU A 90 -2.26 -22.23 1.56
C GLU A 90 -1.03 -23.01 2.07
N PRO A 91 -1.19 -23.80 3.15
CA PRO A 91 -0.09 -24.59 3.69
C PRO A 91 0.41 -25.68 2.73
N GLU A 92 1.72 -25.71 2.48
CA GLU A 92 2.38 -26.79 1.71
C GLU A 92 3.23 -27.72 2.58
N LYS A 93 3.58 -27.28 3.79
CA LYS A 93 4.42 -28.03 4.74
C LYS A 93 4.10 -27.66 6.18
N GLU A 94 4.32 -28.59 7.09
CA GLU A 94 4.25 -28.38 8.54
C GLU A 94 5.36 -27.43 9.03
N GLY A 95 5.11 -26.80 10.18
CA GLY A 95 6.06 -25.94 10.88
C GLY A 95 5.76 -24.44 10.81
N PRO A 96 6.62 -23.60 11.41
CA PRO A 96 6.42 -22.17 11.46
C PRO A 96 6.56 -21.54 10.07
N PHE A 97 5.75 -20.51 9.80
CA PHE A 97 5.85 -19.71 8.60
C PHE A 97 5.82 -18.22 8.90
N THR A 98 6.47 -17.46 8.03
CA THR A 98 6.36 -16.00 7.94
C THR A 98 6.45 -15.64 6.47
N LYS A 99 5.46 -14.92 5.95
CA LYS A 99 5.39 -14.50 4.55
C LYS A 99 5.29 -13.00 4.47
N GLN A 100 5.97 -12.44 3.49
CA GLN A 100 5.94 -11.02 3.18
C GLN A 100 5.22 -10.81 1.85
N ILE A 101 4.36 -9.80 1.84
CA ILE A 101 3.59 -9.34 0.69
C ILE A 101 3.92 -7.87 0.51
N THR A 102 4.59 -7.52 -0.59
CA THR A 102 4.97 -6.13 -0.88
C THR A 102 3.91 -5.48 -1.77
N ILE A 103 3.35 -4.39 -1.25
CA ILE A 103 2.34 -3.56 -1.91
C ILE A 103 3.06 -2.39 -2.58
N PHE A 104 2.98 -2.35 -3.91
CA PHE A 104 3.51 -1.28 -4.73
C PHE A 104 2.38 -0.33 -5.13
N SER A 105 2.67 0.96 -5.16
CA SER A 105 1.72 1.99 -5.59
C SER A 105 2.44 3.26 -6.06
N ASN A 106 1.66 4.27 -6.46
CA ASN A 106 2.13 5.63 -6.72
C ASN A 106 2.20 6.52 -5.45
N ALA A 107 2.03 5.95 -4.25
CA ALA A 107 2.11 6.71 -3.01
C ALA A 107 3.55 7.07 -2.63
N GLU A 108 3.71 8.16 -1.87
CA GLU A 108 5.01 8.62 -1.36
C GLU A 108 5.71 7.56 -0.49
N ASN A 109 4.92 6.79 0.27
CA ASN A 109 5.42 5.71 1.14
C ASN A 109 5.47 4.34 0.45
N SER A 110 5.43 4.30 -0.88
CA SER A 110 5.57 3.06 -1.66
C SER A 110 7.03 2.61 -1.71
N PRO A 111 7.33 1.29 -1.57
CA PRO A 111 6.40 0.20 -1.27
C PRO A 111 6.13 0.02 0.24
N VAL A 112 4.99 -0.61 0.57
CA VAL A 112 4.66 -1.05 1.94
C VAL A 112 4.65 -2.57 2.01
N THR A 113 5.23 -3.15 3.06
CA THR A 113 5.25 -4.61 3.27
C THR A 113 4.22 -5.02 4.32
N LEU A 114 3.39 -6.02 3.96
CA LEU A 114 2.48 -6.72 4.86
C LEU A 114 3.08 -8.09 5.22
N ILE A 115 2.86 -8.52 6.46
CA ILE A 115 3.41 -9.76 7.00
C ILE A 115 2.27 -10.67 7.47
N ILE A 116 2.31 -11.94 7.08
CA ILE A 116 1.49 -12.98 7.72
C ILE A 116 2.42 -14.01 8.37
N LYS A 117 2.03 -14.56 9.51
CA LYS A 117 2.78 -15.60 10.22
C LYS A 117 1.87 -16.59 10.92
N GLY A 118 2.46 -17.69 11.38
CA GLY A 118 1.78 -18.73 12.14
C GLY A 118 2.60 -20.02 12.15
N GLU A 119 1.94 -21.12 12.52
CA GLU A 119 2.51 -22.46 12.57
C GLU A 119 1.52 -23.46 11.96
N VAL A 120 1.97 -24.22 10.97
CA VAL A 120 1.19 -25.29 10.36
C VAL A 120 1.35 -26.56 11.18
N ILE A 121 0.23 -27.13 11.62
CA ILE A 121 0.15 -28.40 12.34
C ILE A 121 -0.60 -29.45 11.50
N LYS A 122 -0.45 -30.73 11.87
CA LYS A 122 -1.21 -31.84 11.29
C LYS A 122 -2.72 -31.67 11.48
#